data_AF-A0A2P8IAQ8-F1
#
_entry.id   AF-A0A2P8IAQ8-F1
#
_cell.length_a   1.000
_cell.length_b   1.000
_cell.length_c   1.000
_cell.angle_alpha   90.00
_cell.angle_beta   90.00
_cell.angle_gamma   90.00
#
_symmetry.space_group_name_H-M   'P 1'
#
loop_
_entity.id
_entity.type
_entity.pdbx_description
1 polymer ?
#
loop_
_entity_poly.entity_id
_entity_poly.type
_entity_poly.pdbx_seq_one_letter_code
_entity_poly.pdbx_strand_id
1 'polypeptide(L)'
;MRALVLACTALLLGATTAAAEPVPPRHAIVVCQTASFYGNYNHAVGPVEFKRTLTYGNKIGHTPGAHPVYNGWAASMDYGPNDWGYLRIECIGGYDSW
;
A
#
# COMPACT_ATOMS: atom_id res chain seq x y z
N MET A 1 42.55 -0.45 -51.51
CA MET A 1 41.44 0.18 -50.76
C MET A 1 41.16 -0.66 -49.52
N ARG A 2 41.47 -0.17 -48.32
CA ARG A 2 41.25 -0.87 -47.05
C ARG A 2 39.91 -0.40 -46.47
N ALA A 3 38.93 -1.28 -46.41
CA ALA A 3 37.67 -1.01 -45.74
C ALA A 3 37.85 -1.20 -44.22
N LEU A 4 37.62 -0.14 -43.46
CA LEU A 4 37.62 -0.16 -42.00
C LEU A 4 36.23 -0.59 -41.53
N VAL A 5 36.10 -1.83 -41.07
CA VAL A 5 34.86 -2.33 -40.44
C VAL A 5 34.82 -1.77 -39.02
N LEU A 6 34.02 -0.72 -38.78
CA LEU A 6 33.69 -0.29 -37.43
C LEU A 6 32.75 -1.31 -36.80
N ALA A 7 33.30 -2.19 -35.96
CA ALA A 7 32.52 -3.01 -35.03
C ALA A 7 32.06 -2.10 -33.87
N CYS A 8 30.80 -1.66 -33.93
CA CYS A 8 30.14 -1.01 -32.81
C CYS A 8 29.79 -2.08 -31.75
N THR A 9 30.70 -2.31 -30.80
CA THR A 9 30.42 -3.15 -29.64
C THR A 9 29.47 -2.40 -28.72
N ALA A 10 28.17 -2.60 -28.91
CA ALA A 10 27.15 -2.12 -27.97
C ALA A 10 27.32 -2.89 -26.65
N LEU A 11 27.94 -2.25 -25.65
CA LEU A 11 27.90 -2.70 -24.27
C LEU A 11 26.44 -2.63 -23.80
N LEU A 12 25.75 -3.76 -23.88
CA LEU A 12 24.52 -4.01 -23.12
C LEU A 12 24.90 -4.07 -21.64
N LEU A 13 25.09 -2.91 -21.02
CA LEU A 13 25.01 -2.82 -19.57
C LEU A 13 23.61 -3.31 -19.20
N GLY A 14 23.53 -4.51 -18.63
CA GLY A 14 22.29 -5.09 -18.13
C GLY A 14 21.71 -4.20 -17.05
N ALA A 15 20.89 -3.23 -17.44
CA ALA A 15 20.09 -2.44 -16.53
C ALA A 15 19.06 -3.39 -15.92
N THR A 16 19.34 -3.88 -14.71
CA THR A 16 18.32 -4.53 -13.91
C THR A 16 17.27 -3.48 -13.59
N THR A 17 16.02 -3.74 -13.95
CA THR A 17 14.89 -2.89 -13.59
C THR A 17 14.85 -2.78 -12.06
N ALA A 18 14.99 -1.57 -11.52
CA ALA A 18 14.77 -1.32 -10.11
C ALA A 18 13.27 -1.47 -9.83
N ALA A 19 12.87 -2.60 -9.28
CA ALA A 19 11.55 -2.81 -8.70
C ALA A 19 11.68 -2.64 -7.19
N ALA A 20 10.83 -1.79 -6.60
CA ALA A 20 10.70 -1.77 -5.15
C ALA A 20 10.08 -3.10 -4.72
N GLU A 21 10.68 -3.76 -3.73
CA GLU A 21 10.06 -4.97 -3.17
C GLU A 21 8.72 -4.60 -2.52
N PRO A 22 7.66 -5.40 -2.76
CA PRO A 22 6.37 -5.15 -2.14
C PRO A 22 6.52 -5.27 -0.62
N VAL A 23 6.20 -4.18 0.09
CA VAL A 23 6.25 -4.17 1.55
C VAL A 23 4.96 -4.78 2.08
N PRO A 24 5.01 -5.94 2.76
CA PRO A 24 3.81 -6.56 3.30
C PRO A 24 3.19 -5.67 4.38
N PRO A 25 1.86 -5.73 4.59
CA PRO A 25 1.23 -5.01 5.68
C PRO A 25 1.73 -5.50 7.02
N ARG A 26 2.22 -4.57 7.84
CA ARG A 26 2.47 -4.85 9.25
C ARG A 26 1.14 -5.03 9.95
N HIS A 27 1.12 -6.04 10.80
CA HIS A 27 -0.03 -6.42 11.60
C HIS A 27 -0.40 -5.31 12.58
N ALA A 28 -1.66 -4.93 12.57
CA ALA A 28 -2.26 -3.90 13.43
C ALA A 28 -3.70 -4.30 13.79
N ILE A 29 -4.35 -3.46 14.58
CA ILE A 29 -5.77 -3.53 14.89
C ILE A 29 -6.45 -2.18 14.71
N VAL A 30 -7.78 -2.22 14.58
CA VAL A 30 -8.61 -1.03 14.74
C VAL A 30 -8.63 -0.63 16.22
N VAL A 31 -8.18 0.58 16.54
CA VAL A 31 -8.14 1.12 17.92
C VAL A 31 -9.32 2.05 18.26
N CYS A 32 -10.05 2.51 17.25
CA CYS A 32 -11.32 3.20 17.45
C CYS A 32 -12.43 2.22 17.82
N GLN A 33 -13.48 2.69 18.52
CA GLN A 33 -14.67 1.87 18.77
C GLN A 33 -15.36 1.43 17.48
N THR A 34 -15.43 2.35 16.52
CA THR A 34 -15.90 2.10 15.15
C THR A 34 -15.04 2.86 14.15
N ALA A 35 -14.86 2.31 12.95
CA ALA A 35 -14.16 2.93 11.84
C ALA A 35 -14.82 2.52 10.50
N SER A 36 -15.15 3.51 9.67
CA SER A 36 -15.64 3.22 8.32
C SER A 36 -14.50 2.77 7.40
N PHE A 37 -14.77 1.74 6.60
CA PHE A 37 -13.82 1.17 5.64
C PHE A 37 -14.36 1.31 4.21
N TYR A 38 -13.53 1.86 3.33
CA TYR A 38 -13.88 2.23 1.97
C TYR A 38 -13.01 1.52 0.95
N GLY A 39 -13.54 1.17 -0.22
CA GLY A 39 -12.81 0.42 -1.23
C GLY A 39 -11.72 1.21 -1.92
N ASN A 40 -11.89 2.53 -2.03
CA ASN A 40 -10.96 3.38 -2.75
C ASN A 40 -10.91 4.81 -2.19
N TYR A 41 -9.89 5.57 -2.61
CA TYR A 41 -9.74 6.98 -2.33
C TYR A 41 -9.66 7.77 -3.63
N ASN A 42 -10.53 8.76 -3.79
CA ASN A 42 -10.52 9.68 -4.91
C ASN A 42 -9.97 11.04 -4.45
N HIS A 43 -8.95 11.57 -5.12
CA HIS A 43 -8.30 12.83 -4.71
C HIS A 43 -9.20 14.07 -4.78
N ALA A 44 -10.30 14.03 -5.53
CA ALA A 44 -11.24 15.14 -5.63
C ALA A 44 -12.33 15.12 -4.53
N VAL A 45 -12.74 13.93 -4.05
CA VAL A 45 -13.90 13.79 -3.15
C VAL A 45 -13.62 13.03 -1.85
N GLY A 46 -12.45 12.44 -1.70
CA GLY A 46 -12.07 11.64 -0.53
C GLY A 46 -12.41 10.15 -0.66
N PRO A 47 -12.72 9.44 0.43
CA PRO A 47 -13.00 8.01 0.40
C PRO A 47 -14.31 7.72 -0.35
N VAL A 48 -14.31 6.66 -1.16
CA VAL A 48 -15.47 6.23 -1.96
C VAL A 48 -15.67 4.72 -1.83
N GLU A 49 -16.82 4.21 -2.28
CA GLU A 49 -17.14 2.78 -2.24
C GLU A 49 -17.15 2.23 -0.80
N PHE A 50 -18.06 2.73 0.03
CA PHE A 50 -18.21 2.22 1.40
C PHE A 50 -18.39 0.70 1.39
N LYS A 51 -17.54 0.00 2.15
CA LYS A 51 -17.57 -1.46 2.24
C LYS A 51 -18.25 -1.92 3.52
N ARG A 52 -17.80 -1.42 4.67
CA ARG A 52 -18.28 -1.84 5.99
C ARG A 52 -17.79 -0.91 7.11
N THR A 53 -18.33 -1.14 8.29
CA THR A 53 -17.81 -0.59 9.55
C THR A 53 -16.98 -1.66 10.24
N LEU A 54 -15.74 -1.32 10.59
CA LEU A 54 -14.88 -2.11 11.47
C LEU A 54 -15.06 -1.63 12.91
N THR A 55 -14.93 -2.54 13.86
CA THR A 55 -14.99 -2.27 15.30
C THR A 55 -13.62 -2.46 15.94
N TYR A 56 -13.48 -1.96 17.17
CA TYR A 56 -12.28 -2.15 17.98
C TYR A 56 -11.80 -3.60 17.96
N GLY A 57 -10.50 -3.79 17.74
CA GLY A 57 -9.85 -5.10 17.74
C GLY A 57 -9.94 -5.86 16.42
N ASN A 58 -10.70 -5.38 15.41
CA ASN A 58 -10.62 -5.98 14.07
C ASN A 58 -9.17 -5.96 13.57
N LYS A 59 -8.73 -7.11 13.04
CA LYS A 59 -7.36 -7.31 12.58
C LYS A 59 -7.18 -6.67 11.22
N ILE A 60 -6.24 -5.73 11.14
CA ILE A 60 -5.93 -5.01 9.92
C ILE A 60 -4.43 -4.99 9.68
N GLY A 61 -4.02 -4.58 8.49
CA GLY A 61 -2.62 -4.42 8.12
C GLY A 61 -2.36 -3.06 7.51
N HIS A 62 -1.32 -2.37 7.98
CA HIS A 62 -0.83 -1.12 7.39
C HIS A 62 0.66 -1.01 7.69
N THR A 63 1.48 -0.59 6.74
CA THR A 63 2.91 -0.34 7.00
C THR A 63 3.22 1.15 6.93
N PRO A 64 3.46 1.81 8.07
CA PRO A 64 3.80 3.23 8.10
C PRO A 64 5.00 3.56 7.20
N GLY A 65 4.86 4.59 6.37
CA GLY A 65 5.89 5.02 5.42
C GLY A 65 5.97 4.20 4.14
N ALA A 66 5.29 3.06 4.04
CA ALA A 66 5.24 2.24 2.82
C ALA A 66 3.86 2.26 2.16
N HIS A 67 2.78 2.25 2.94
CA HIS A 67 1.42 2.26 2.42
C HIS A 67 0.87 3.68 2.34
N PRO A 68 0.11 4.02 1.28
CA PRO A 68 -0.33 5.39 1.05
C PRO A 68 -1.30 5.86 2.13
N VAL A 69 -1.16 7.14 2.49
CA VAL A 69 -2.06 7.87 3.37
C VAL A 69 -2.47 9.16 2.67
N TYR A 70 -3.75 9.32 2.38
CA TYR A 70 -4.29 10.49 1.70
C TYR A 70 -5.25 11.23 2.62
N ASN A 71 -4.88 12.44 3.03
CA ASN A 71 -5.72 13.29 3.89
C ASN A 71 -6.26 12.54 5.13
N GLY A 72 -5.40 11.78 5.81
CA GLY A 72 -5.76 10.97 6.98
C GLY A 72 -6.44 9.63 6.66
N TRP A 73 -6.61 9.25 5.40
CA TRP A 73 -7.12 7.93 5.01
C TRP A 73 -5.97 7.02 4.57
N ALA A 74 -5.75 5.95 5.33
CA ALA A 74 -4.65 5.03 5.14
C ALA A 74 -5.10 3.76 4.42
N ALA A 75 -4.40 3.42 3.34
CA ALA A 75 -4.59 2.13 2.68
C ALA A 75 -4.24 1.01 3.66
N SER A 76 -5.18 0.11 3.87
CA SER A 76 -5.07 -0.96 4.86
C SER A 76 -5.72 -2.23 4.36
N MET A 77 -5.14 -3.36 4.75
CA MET A 77 -5.72 -4.68 4.55
C MET A 77 -6.67 -4.99 5.70
N ASP A 78 -7.91 -5.36 5.41
CA ASP A 78 -8.79 -6.00 6.39
C ASP A 78 -8.57 -7.51 6.33
N TYR A 79 -7.99 -8.09 7.39
CA TYR A 79 -7.65 -9.51 7.41
C TYR A 79 -8.86 -10.43 7.61
N GLY A 80 -10.04 -9.91 7.96
CA GLY A 80 -11.24 -10.75 8.07
C GLY A 80 -11.69 -11.24 6.68
N PRO A 81 -12.17 -10.35 5.80
CA PRO A 81 -12.53 -10.70 4.43
C PRO A 81 -11.33 -10.79 3.46
N ASN A 82 -10.13 -10.44 3.93
CA ASN A 82 -8.89 -10.42 3.15
C ASN A 82 -8.96 -9.49 1.93
N ASP A 83 -9.35 -8.23 2.17
CA ASP A 83 -9.46 -7.21 1.13
C ASP A 83 -8.85 -5.86 1.52
N TRP A 84 -8.40 -5.14 0.50
CA TRP A 84 -7.84 -3.80 0.65
C TRP A 84 -8.92 -2.73 0.73
N GLY A 85 -8.61 -1.64 1.43
CA GLY A 85 -9.43 -0.45 1.48
C GLY A 85 -8.73 0.68 2.23
N TYR A 86 -9.52 1.68 2.62
CA TYR A 86 -9.06 2.87 3.33
C TYR A 86 -9.87 3.05 4.62
N LEU A 87 -9.18 3.25 5.73
CA LEU A 87 -9.75 3.76 6.98
C LEU A 87 -8.96 4.95 7.50
N ARG A 88 -9.53 5.64 8.48
CA ARG A 88 -8.88 6.75 9.18
C ARG A 88 -7.61 6.28 9.88
N ILE A 89 -6.50 6.95 9.61
CA ILE A 89 -5.16 6.60 10.13
C ILE A 89 -5.12 6.62 11.66
N GLU A 90 -5.87 7.52 12.30
CA GLU A 90 -5.96 7.58 13.77
C GLU A 90 -6.63 6.35 14.39
N CYS A 91 -7.35 5.55 13.59
CA CYS A 91 -7.96 4.31 14.02
C CYS A 91 -7.06 3.09 13.82
N ILE A 92 -5.82 3.27 13.35
CA ILE A 92 -4.85 2.19 13.15
C ILE A 92 -3.82 2.24 14.29
N GLY A 93 -3.71 1.14 15.04
CA GLY A 93 -2.75 1.02 16.12
C GLY A 93 -2.58 -0.42 16.58
N GLY A 94 -1.99 -0.62 17.77
CA GLY A 94 -1.68 -1.97 18.26
C GLY A 94 -0.81 -2.75 17.28
N TYR A 95 0.22 -2.09 16.74
CA TYR A 95 1.16 -2.76 15.85
C TYR A 95 1.80 -3.95 16.56
N ASP A 96 1.92 -5.04 15.82
CA ASP A 96 2.55 -6.28 16.27
C ASP A 96 1.82 -6.92 17.49
N SER A 97 0.65 -6.39 17.88
CA SER A 97 -0.23 -6.97 18.90
C SER A 97 -1.33 -7.78 18.23
N TRP A 98 -1.04 -9.06 18.02
CA TRP A 98 -1.97 -10.00 17.43
C TRP A 98 -2.49 -11.00 18.45
#